data_AF-A0A355GLS9-F1
#
_entry.id   AF-A0A355GLS9-F1
#
_cell.length_a   1.000
_cell.length_b   1.000
_cell.length_c   1.000
_cell.angle_alpha   90.00
_cell.angle_beta   90.00
_cell.angle_gamma   90.00
#
_symmetry.space_group_name_H-M   'P 1'
#
loop_
_entity.id
_entity.type
_entity.pdbx_description
1 polymer ?
#
loop_
_entity_poly.entity_id
_entity_poly.type
_entity_poly.pdbx_seq_one_letter_code
_entity_poly.pdbx_strand_id
1 'polypeptide(L)'
;SSASRSELVKLDPENRLLARMSRRRLDADSYRDSVLLVSGELDLKQGGPGDAHFTTTPGPQVTPVLHYDQFDLNRPDAHRRSIYRVVWRGIPDPLMDALDFPDLGLLAPTRGFSASPLQSLVLLNNRFVLHFAHKLAERAAKSETIPGQVRQIILWVWLREPTTEELNQLTELAQQHGLESVCRLVLNSNEFLFVE
;
A
#
# COMPACT_ATOMS: atom_id res chain seq x y z
N SER A 1 -14.15 16.55 -5.42
CA SER A 1 -14.43 15.72 -6.58
C SER A 1 -13.36 15.95 -7.62
N SER A 2 -12.66 14.90 -8.04
CA SER A 2 -11.70 14.89 -9.16
C SER A 2 -12.37 14.85 -10.54
N ALA A 3 -13.69 14.68 -10.61
CA ALA A 3 -14.42 14.46 -11.86
C ALA A 3 -14.18 15.60 -12.86
N SER A 4 -13.78 15.24 -14.08
CA SER A 4 -13.51 16.19 -15.15
C SER A 4 -14.81 16.71 -15.76
N ARG A 5 -14.99 18.03 -15.79
CA ARG A 5 -16.00 18.68 -16.64
C ARG A 5 -15.34 19.06 -17.96
N SER A 6 -15.85 18.52 -19.07
CA SER A 6 -15.29 18.71 -20.41
C SER A 6 -15.11 20.19 -20.79
N GLU A 7 -16.03 21.05 -20.36
CA GLU A 7 -15.96 22.50 -20.55
C GLU A 7 -14.76 23.13 -19.83
N LEU A 8 -14.52 22.74 -18.57
CA LEU A 8 -13.43 23.29 -17.74
C LEU A 8 -12.07 22.76 -18.17
N VAL A 9 -11.98 21.51 -18.65
CA VAL A 9 -10.73 20.95 -19.20
C VAL A 9 -10.28 21.70 -20.46
N LYS A 10 -11.22 22.23 -21.26
CA LYS A 10 -10.88 23.05 -22.44
C LYS A 10 -10.33 24.43 -22.05
N LEU A 11 -10.83 25.01 -20.96
CA LEU A 11 -10.46 26.34 -20.47
C LEU A 11 -9.17 26.32 -19.63
N ASP A 12 -8.99 25.27 -18.83
CA ASP A 12 -7.84 25.09 -17.93
C ASP A 12 -7.42 23.61 -17.91
N PRO A 13 -6.74 23.15 -18.97
CA PRO A 13 -6.33 21.74 -19.08
C PRO A 13 -5.38 21.30 -17.96
N GLU A 14 -4.58 22.24 -17.44
CA GLU A 14 -3.61 22.00 -16.36
C GLU A 14 -4.21 22.11 -14.96
N ASN A 15 -5.50 22.43 -14.83
CA ASN A 15 -6.19 22.60 -13.55
C ASN A 15 -5.51 23.63 -12.61
N ARG A 16 -4.91 24.68 -13.18
CA ARG A 16 -4.23 25.75 -12.42
C ARG A 16 -5.18 26.59 -11.58
N LEU A 17 -6.43 26.72 -12.01
CA LEU A 17 -7.51 27.40 -11.29
C LEU A 17 -8.23 26.48 -10.29
N LEU A 18 -7.74 25.25 -10.11
CA LEU A 18 -8.23 24.27 -9.13
C LEU A 18 -9.74 23.96 -9.29
N ALA A 19 -10.22 23.93 -10.53
CA ALA A 19 -11.60 23.62 -10.85
C ALA A 19 -12.02 22.19 -10.45
N ARG A 20 -11.05 21.30 -10.26
CA ARG A 20 -11.21 19.95 -9.71
C ARG A 20 -10.09 19.61 -8.73
N MET A 21 -10.29 18.57 -7.93
CA MET A 21 -9.19 18.01 -7.14
C MET A 21 -8.20 17.29 -8.07
N SER A 22 -6.93 17.67 -8.02
CA SER A 22 -5.87 16.90 -8.68
C SER A 22 -5.68 15.58 -7.95
N ARG A 23 -5.71 14.47 -8.71
CA ARG A 23 -5.48 13.12 -8.17
C ARG A 23 -4.10 13.09 -7.50
N ARG A 24 -4.03 12.48 -6.31
CA ARG A 24 -2.78 12.33 -5.56
C ARG A 24 -2.55 10.86 -5.29
N ARG A 25 -1.36 10.35 -5.61
CA ARG A 25 -0.96 9.01 -5.17
C ARG A 25 -0.74 9.03 -3.67
N LEU A 26 -1.06 7.93 -3.00
CA LEU A 26 -0.69 7.70 -1.61
C LEU A 26 0.84 7.73 -1.48
N ASP A 27 1.34 8.51 -0.53
CA ASP A 27 2.74 8.47 -0.11
C ASP A 27 3.09 7.08 0.43
N ALA A 28 4.39 6.74 0.48
CA ALA A 28 4.85 5.41 0.89
C ALA A 28 4.30 4.95 2.25
N ASP A 29 4.32 5.83 3.25
CA ASP A 29 3.80 5.55 4.60
C ASP A 29 2.27 5.39 4.61
N SER A 30 1.55 6.20 3.82
CA SER A 30 0.10 6.09 3.69
C SER A 30 -0.29 4.80 2.96
N TYR A 31 0.43 4.41 1.92
CA TYR A 31 0.22 3.14 1.23
C TYR A 31 0.44 1.94 2.17
N ARG A 32 1.57 1.93 2.90
CA ARG A 32 1.88 0.88 3.87
C ARG A 32 0.79 0.75 4.93
N ASP A 33 0.38 1.87 5.53
CA ASP A 33 -0.66 1.90 6.56
C ASP A 33 -2.03 1.48 5.99
N SER A 34 -2.36 1.86 4.76
CA SER A 34 -3.58 1.41 4.08
C SER A 34 -3.59 -0.10 3.82
N VAL A 35 -2.46 -0.69 3.40
CA VAL A 35 -2.35 -2.15 3.21
C VAL A 35 -2.58 -2.90 4.52
N LEU A 36 -2.00 -2.42 5.63
CA LEU A 36 -2.23 -2.98 6.97
C LEU A 36 -3.69 -2.82 7.42
N LEU A 37 -4.31 -1.67 7.12
CA LEU A 37 -5.69 -1.40 7.49
C LEU A 37 -6.65 -2.36 6.79
N VAL A 38 -6.52 -2.51 5.47
CA VAL A 38 -7.44 -3.35 4.69
C VAL A 38 -7.25 -4.84 4.96
N SER A 39 -6.00 -5.28 5.19
CA SER A 39 -5.73 -6.66 5.61
C SER A 39 -6.25 -6.97 7.02
N GLY A 40 -6.49 -5.94 7.83
CA GLY A 40 -7.00 -6.07 9.19
C GLY A 40 -5.94 -6.20 10.28
N GLU A 41 -4.68 -5.98 9.93
CA GLU A 41 -3.53 -6.18 10.81
C GLU A 41 -3.08 -4.86 11.48
N LEU A 42 -3.53 -3.69 11.00
CA LEU A 42 -3.06 -2.39 11.51
C LEU A 42 -3.22 -2.23 13.04
N ASP A 43 -2.09 -2.06 13.73
CA ASP A 43 -2.04 -1.70 15.15
C ASP A 43 -2.09 -0.17 15.34
N LEU A 44 -3.17 0.29 15.96
CA LEU A 44 -3.44 1.70 16.28
C LEU A 44 -2.90 2.14 17.65
N LYS A 45 -2.20 1.26 18.39
CA LYS A 45 -1.62 1.58 19.69
C LYS A 45 -0.74 2.82 19.62
N GLN A 46 -0.99 3.75 20.54
CA GLN A 46 -0.21 4.99 20.64
C GLN A 46 0.95 4.84 21.63
N GLY A 47 2.10 5.43 21.29
CA GLY A 47 3.31 5.43 22.13
C GLY A 47 3.97 4.04 22.28
N GLY A 48 4.91 3.93 23.22
CA GLY A 48 5.68 2.70 23.43
C GLY A 48 6.80 2.49 22.39
N PRO A 49 7.44 1.31 22.37
CA PRO A 49 8.59 1.05 21.51
C PRO A 49 8.23 1.07 20.03
N GLY A 50 9.14 1.59 19.20
CA GLY A 50 8.99 1.57 17.76
C GLY A 50 9.15 0.17 17.16
N ASP A 51 8.67 0.02 15.93
CA ASP A 51 8.84 -1.20 15.13
C ASP A 51 10.22 -1.19 14.48
N ALA A 52 11.12 -2.04 14.98
CA ALA A 52 12.48 -2.19 14.47
C ALA A 52 12.66 -3.53 13.76
N HIS A 53 13.01 -3.46 12.47
CA HIS A 53 13.35 -4.62 11.65
C HIS A 53 14.86 -4.77 11.40
N PHE A 54 15.70 -3.97 12.05
CA PHE A 54 17.15 -4.00 11.90
C PHE A 54 17.78 -5.03 12.83
N THR A 55 18.78 -5.76 12.34
CA THR A 55 19.62 -6.59 13.21
C THR A 55 20.57 -5.72 14.01
N THR A 56 20.72 -6.00 15.31
CA THR A 56 21.58 -5.25 16.23
C THR A 56 23.02 -5.81 16.31
N THR A 57 23.32 -6.86 15.53
CA THR A 57 24.61 -7.54 15.47
C THR A 57 25.48 -6.91 14.37
N PRO A 58 26.79 -6.63 14.60
CA PRO A 58 27.62 -7.05 15.73
C PRO A 58 27.68 -6.06 16.91
N GLY A 59 26.96 -4.93 16.87
CA GLY A 59 26.86 -4.03 18.01
C GLY A 59 26.28 -2.65 17.67
N PRO A 60 25.94 -1.85 18.69
CA PRO A 60 25.20 -0.58 18.53
C PRO A 60 25.99 0.55 17.82
N GLN A 61 27.30 0.40 17.65
CA GLN A 61 28.18 1.39 17.01
C GLN A 61 28.48 1.08 15.54
N VAL A 62 27.96 -0.04 15.03
CA VAL A 62 28.16 -0.47 13.64
C VAL A 62 26.88 -0.17 12.86
N THR A 63 27.03 0.37 11.65
CA THR A 63 25.91 0.51 10.71
C THR A 63 25.27 -0.86 10.50
N PRO A 64 23.98 -1.05 10.85
CA PRO A 64 23.34 -2.34 10.72
C PRO A 64 23.15 -2.70 9.25
N VAL A 65 22.87 -3.97 8.99
CA VAL A 65 22.49 -4.44 7.65
C VAL A 65 20.98 -4.66 7.64
N LEU A 66 20.31 -4.14 6.60
CA LEU A 66 18.89 -4.42 6.40
C LEU A 66 18.71 -5.79 5.75
N HIS A 67 18.44 -6.81 6.55
CA HIS A 67 18.04 -8.12 6.06
C HIS A 67 16.54 -8.13 5.75
N TYR A 68 16.14 -7.43 4.69
CA TYR A 68 14.72 -7.26 4.32
C TYR A 68 13.99 -8.59 4.10
N ASP A 69 14.71 -9.59 3.62
CA ASP A 69 14.25 -10.98 3.43
C ASP A 69 14.00 -11.73 4.74
N GLN A 70 14.60 -11.29 5.84
CA GLN A 70 14.49 -11.89 7.17
C GLN A 70 13.45 -11.18 8.06
N PHE A 71 12.75 -10.18 7.53
CA PHE A 71 11.70 -9.51 8.28
C PHE A 71 10.59 -10.50 8.64
N ASP A 72 10.35 -10.63 9.94
CA ASP A 72 9.20 -11.35 10.47
C ASP A 72 7.97 -10.45 10.42
N LEU A 73 7.21 -10.59 9.34
CA LEU A 73 5.98 -9.84 9.11
C LEU A 73 4.80 -10.36 9.94
N ASN A 74 4.94 -11.47 10.67
CA ASN A 74 3.89 -11.98 11.58
C ASN A 74 4.04 -11.44 13.00
N ARG A 75 5.14 -10.74 13.31
CA ARG A 75 5.38 -10.17 14.64
C ARG A 75 4.34 -9.05 14.89
N PRO A 76 3.61 -9.03 16.02
CA PRO A 76 2.52 -8.06 16.22
C PRO A 76 2.94 -6.58 16.18
N ASP A 77 4.17 -6.27 16.57
CA ASP A 77 4.77 -4.93 16.47
C ASP A 77 5.17 -4.55 15.03
N ALA A 78 5.25 -5.50 14.09
CA ALA A 78 5.48 -5.22 12.66
C ALA A 78 4.29 -4.52 11.98
N HIS A 79 3.12 -4.51 12.63
CA HIS A 79 1.87 -3.98 12.08
C HIS A 79 1.53 -2.59 12.58
N ARG A 80 2.45 -1.95 13.30
CA ARG A 80 2.25 -0.58 13.77
C ARG A 80 2.21 0.40 12.60
N ARG A 81 1.48 1.50 12.82
CA ARG A 81 1.48 2.67 11.91
C ARG A 81 2.91 3.08 11.55
N SER A 82 3.11 3.50 10.32
CA SER A 82 4.42 3.82 9.74
C SER A 82 5.19 4.90 10.52
N ILE A 83 4.48 5.76 11.26
CA ILE A 83 5.08 6.77 12.17
C ILE A 83 5.90 6.17 13.32
N TYR A 84 5.63 4.91 13.72
CA TYR A 84 6.35 4.22 14.79
C TYR A 84 7.53 3.40 14.30
N ARG A 85 7.84 3.43 13.00
CA ARG A 85 8.95 2.66 12.46
C ARG A 85 10.28 3.22 12.92
N VAL A 86 11.14 2.35 13.39
CA VAL A 86 12.56 2.68 13.57
C VAL A 86 13.20 2.68 12.20
N VAL A 87 13.95 3.73 11.89
CA VAL A 87 14.58 3.94 10.59
C VAL A 87 16.04 4.33 10.78
N TRP A 88 16.92 3.80 9.92
CA TRP A 88 18.32 4.20 9.86
C TRP A 88 18.50 5.11 8.67
N ARG A 89 18.98 6.34 8.91
CA ARG A 89 18.97 7.42 7.91
C ARG A 89 19.71 7.10 6.61
N GLY A 90 20.73 6.25 6.65
CA GLY A 90 21.51 5.85 5.47
C GLY A 90 21.12 4.49 4.86
N ILE A 91 20.04 3.86 5.35
CA ILE A 91 19.62 2.54 4.88
C ILE A 91 18.14 2.59 4.53
N PRO A 92 17.80 2.77 3.24
CA PRO A 92 16.41 2.85 2.82
C PRO A 92 15.71 1.50 2.92
N ASP A 93 14.43 1.53 3.27
CA ASP A 93 13.55 0.37 3.13
C ASP A 93 13.13 0.23 1.65
N PRO A 94 13.31 -0.93 1.00
CA PRO A 94 13.03 -1.11 -0.43
C PRO A 94 11.61 -0.77 -0.86
N LEU A 95 10.58 -1.06 -0.04
CA LEU A 95 9.20 -0.69 -0.36
C LEU A 95 9.01 0.82 -0.29
N MET A 96 9.59 1.45 0.73
CA MET A 96 9.46 2.88 0.96
C MET A 96 10.17 3.69 -0.13
N ASP A 97 11.41 3.30 -0.44
CA ASP A 97 12.23 3.91 -1.48
C ASP A 97 11.56 3.84 -2.84
N ALA A 98 11.01 2.66 -3.18
CA ALA A 98 10.25 2.48 -4.40
C ALA A 98 9.02 3.39 -4.50
N LEU A 99 8.47 3.88 -3.39
CA LEU A 99 7.32 4.78 -3.36
C LEU A 99 7.70 6.24 -3.13
N ASP A 100 8.94 6.62 -3.49
CA ASP A 100 9.49 7.98 -3.37
C ASP A 100 9.55 8.49 -1.92
N PHE A 101 9.77 7.59 -0.95
CA PHE A 101 9.94 8.02 0.45
C PHE A 101 11.20 8.88 0.58
N PRO A 102 11.15 10.00 1.32
CA PRO A 102 12.30 10.89 1.44
C PRO A 102 13.54 10.22 2.03
N ASP A 103 14.72 10.55 1.48
CA ASP A 103 16.00 10.21 2.09
C ASP A 103 16.12 10.94 3.44
N LEU A 104 16.17 10.15 4.50
CA LEU A 104 16.21 10.64 5.89
C LEU A 104 17.58 11.20 6.30
N GLY A 105 18.61 11.01 5.47
CA GLY A 105 19.91 11.66 5.60
C GLY A 105 19.94 13.09 5.06
N LEU A 106 18.94 13.48 4.26
CA LEU A 106 18.88 14.76 3.56
C LEU A 106 17.65 15.58 4.01
N LEU A 107 17.68 16.87 3.67
CA LEU A 107 16.51 17.73 3.82
C LEU A 107 15.55 17.51 2.65
N ALA A 108 14.30 17.19 2.95
CA ALA A 108 13.22 17.05 1.97
C ALA A 108 12.10 18.05 2.28
N PRO A 109 12.17 19.30 1.78
CA PRO A 109 11.15 20.32 2.05
C PRO A 109 9.80 20.01 1.41
N THR A 110 9.80 19.17 0.36
CA THR A 110 8.60 18.71 -0.35
C THR A 110 8.74 17.22 -0.61
N ARG A 111 7.60 16.50 -0.63
CA ARG A 111 7.58 15.09 -1.03
C ARG A 111 7.53 14.98 -2.55
N GLY A 112 8.39 14.13 -3.09
CA GLY A 112 8.39 13.77 -4.51
C GLY A 112 7.23 12.82 -4.81
N PHE A 113 6.83 12.78 -6.08
CA PHE A 113 5.86 11.82 -6.56
C PHE A 113 6.27 11.38 -7.97
N SER A 114 6.44 10.07 -8.11
CA SER A 114 6.58 9.38 -9.38
C SER A 114 5.43 8.39 -9.57
N ALA A 115 5.09 8.14 -10.83
CA ALA A 115 4.23 7.03 -11.25
C ALA A 115 4.93 6.31 -12.40
N SER A 116 5.80 5.36 -12.07
CA SER A 116 6.53 4.57 -13.07
C SER A 116 6.09 3.12 -13.09
N PRO A 117 6.20 2.42 -14.24
CA PRO A 117 5.94 0.98 -14.32
C PRO A 117 6.79 0.16 -13.35
N LEU A 118 8.00 0.63 -13.01
CA LEU A 118 8.87 -0.03 -12.04
C LEU A 118 8.24 -0.02 -10.64
N GLN A 119 7.58 1.07 -10.24
CA GLN A 119 6.89 1.14 -8.95
C GLN A 119 5.71 0.17 -8.90
N SER A 120 4.91 0.08 -9.96
CA SER A 120 3.84 -0.91 -10.08
C SER A 120 4.39 -2.34 -9.99
N LEU A 121 5.52 -2.61 -10.65
CA LEU A 121 6.17 -3.92 -10.59
C LEU A 121 6.71 -4.25 -9.19
N VAL A 122 7.29 -3.27 -8.49
CA VAL A 122 7.72 -3.43 -7.09
C VAL A 122 6.52 -3.74 -6.21
N LEU A 123 5.46 -2.94 -6.26
CA LEU A 123 4.25 -3.19 -5.49
C LEU A 123 3.67 -4.58 -5.75
N LEU A 124 3.71 -5.03 -7.01
CA LEU A 124 3.21 -6.34 -7.39
C LEU A 124 4.05 -7.46 -6.77
N ASN A 125 5.36 -7.30 -6.63
CA ASN A 125 6.27 -8.39 -6.22
C ASN A 125 6.87 -8.22 -4.81
N ASN A 126 6.61 -7.11 -4.13
CA ASN A 126 7.21 -6.85 -2.83
C ASN A 126 6.68 -7.84 -1.78
N ARG A 127 7.59 -8.42 -1.00
CA ARG A 127 7.28 -9.38 0.07
C ARG A 127 6.22 -8.87 1.05
N PHE A 128 6.28 -7.59 1.42
CA PHE A 128 5.29 -6.96 2.30
C PHE A 128 3.88 -7.01 1.68
N VAL A 129 3.75 -6.60 0.42
CA VAL A 129 2.46 -6.57 -0.28
C VAL A 129 1.92 -7.99 -0.47
N LEU A 130 2.77 -8.94 -0.86
CA LEU A 130 2.39 -10.35 -0.99
C LEU A 130 1.91 -10.94 0.34
N HIS A 131 2.62 -10.66 1.44
CA HIS A 131 2.26 -11.13 2.76
C HIS A 131 0.89 -10.59 3.21
N PHE A 132 0.65 -9.29 3.08
CA PHE A 132 -0.64 -8.70 3.49
C PHE A 132 -1.76 -8.94 2.49
N ALA A 133 -1.47 -9.24 1.21
CA ALA A 133 -2.44 -9.78 0.27
C ALA A 133 -2.93 -11.16 0.71
N HIS A 134 -2.03 -12.01 1.23
CA HIS A 134 -2.40 -13.28 1.83
C HIS A 134 -3.28 -13.08 3.09
N LYS A 135 -2.90 -12.18 4.01
CA LYS A 135 -3.72 -11.83 5.18
C LYS A 135 -5.10 -11.30 4.81
N LEU A 136 -5.19 -10.46 3.79
CA LEU A 136 -6.46 -9.97 3.25
C LEU A 136 -7.34 -11.12 2.71
N ALA A 137 -6.74 -12.08 2.00
CA ALA A 137 -7.43 -13.27 1.52
C ALA A 137 -7.93 -14.16 2.68
N GLU A 138 -7.10 -14.42 3.70
CA GLU A 138 -7.49 -15.15 4.92
C GLU A 138 -8.67 -14.46 5.63
N ARG A 139 -8.64 -13.13 5.71
CA ARG A 139 -9.72 -12.33 6.29
C ARG A 139 -11.01 -12.45 5.48
N ALA A 140 -10.92 -12.40 4.14
CA ALA A 140 -12.07 -12.50 3.25
C ALA A 140 -12.68 -13.92 3.22
N ALA A 141 -11.86 -14.96 3.38
CA ALA A 141 -12.26 -16.36 3.35
C ALA A 141 -13.33 -16.75 4.38
N LYS A 142 -13.63 -15.87 5.36
CA LYS A 142 -14.73 -16.03 6.31
C LYS A 142 -16.13 -15.96 5.66
N SER A 143 -16.24 -15.44 4.43
CA SER A 143 -17.48 -15.44 3.65
C SER A 143 -17.69 -16.79 2.94
N GLU A 144 -18.93 -17.26 2.81
CA GLU A 144 -19.26 -18.62 2.34
C GLU A 144 -19.00 -18.85 0.84
N THR A 145 -19.06 -17.81 0.00
CA THR A 145 -18.93 -17.95 -1.47
C THR A 145 -17.79 -17.10 -2.03
N ILE A 146 -17.12 -17.58 -3.09
CA ILE A 146 -16.04 -16.85 -3.79
C ILE A 146 -16.51 -15.47 -4.28
N PRO A 147 -17.67 -15.31 -4.94
CA PRO A 147 -18.17 -13.97 -5.29
C PRO A 147 -18.38 -13.07 -4.07
N GLY A 148 -18.88 -13.64 -2.97
CA GLY A 148 -19.03 -12.91 -1.70
C GLY A 148 -17.68 -12.45 -1.14
N GLN A 149 -16.67 -13.31 -1.19
CA GLN A 149 -15.30 -13.01 -0.74
C GLN A 149 -14.68 -11.89 -1.59
N VAL A 150 -14.77 -11.99 -2.92
CA VAL A 150 -14.29 -10.96 -3.86
C VAL A 150 -14.99 -9.62 -3.63
N ARG A 151 -16.31 -9.63 -3.45
CA ARG A 151 -17.08 -8.42 -3.14
C ARG A 151 -16.63 -7.77 -1.84
N GLN A 152 -16.37 -8.54 -0.78
CA GLN A 152 -15.86 -8.00 0.50
C GLN A 152 -14.46 -7.38 0.34
N ILE A 153 -13.56 -8.03 -0.40
CA ILE A 153 -12.23 -7.49 -0.71
C ILE A 153 -12.36 -6.12 -1.38
N ILE A 154 -13.21 -5.99 -2.39
CA ILE A 154 -13.42 -4.74 -3.11
C ILE A 154 -14.01 -3.66 -2.20
N LEU A 155 -14.96 -4.01 -1.33
CA LEU A 155 -15.54 -3.06 -0.37
C LEU A 155 -14.50 -2.55 0.63
N TRP A 156 -13.56 -3.39 1.08
CA TRP A 156 -12.50 -2.96 1.99
C TRP A 156 -11.42 -2.13 1.29
N VAL A 157 -11.06 -2.49 0.05
CA VAL A 157 -9.93 -1.89 -0.67
C VAL A 157 -10.33 -0.65 -1.47
N TRP A 158 -11.41 -0.72 -2.25
CA TRP A 158 -11.88 0.37 -3.12
C TRP A 158 -13.00 1.20 -2.50
N LEU A 159 -13.53 0.80 -1.34
CA LEU A 159 -14.58 1.53 -0.62
C LEU A 159 -15.86 1.77 -1.45
N ARG A 160 -16.14 0.87 -2.39
CA ARG A 160 -17.35 0.90 -3.24
C ARG A 160 -17.83 -0.50 -3.59
N GLU A 161 -19.04 -0.57 -4.14
CA GLU A 161 -19.55 -1.80 -4.72
C GLU A 161 -18.83 -2.12 -6.05
N PRO A 162 -18.51 -3.40 -6.31
CA PRO A 162 -18.06 -3.82 -7.62
C PRO A 162 -19.18 -3.72 -8.65
N THR A 163 -18.81 -3.39 -9.88
CA THR A 163 -19.71 -3.60 -11.02
C THR A 163 -19.87 -5.09 -11.30
N THR A 164 -20.94 -5.46 -12.01
CA THR A 164 -21.19 -6.87 -12.39
C THR A 164 -20.03 -7.47 -13.18
N GLU A 165 -19.40 -6.67 -14.05
CA GLU A 165 -18.26 -7.10 -14.86
C GLU A 165 -17.01 -7.34 -14.00
N GLU A 166 -16.66 -6.39 -13.13
CA GLU A 166 -15.51 -6.55 -12.21
C GLU A 166 -15.69 -7.76 -11.29
N LEU A 167 -16.91 -7.96 -10.77
CA LEU A 167 -17.20 -9.10 -9.90
C LEU A 167 -17.00 -10.42 -10.64
N ASN A 168 -17.48 -10.52 -11.88
CA ASN A 168 -17.34 -11.72 -12.69
C ASN A 168 -15.85 -12.02 -13.00
N GLN A 169 -15.10 -11.03 -13.50
CA GLN A 169 -13.68 -11.18 -13.86
C GLN A 169 -12.81 -11.53 -12.65
N LEU A 170 -13.01 -10.87 -11.51
CA LEU A 170 -12.23 -11.12 -10.31
C LEU A 170 -12.63 -12.44 -9.63
N THR A 171 -13.89 -12.88 -9.77
CA THR A 171 -14.31 -14.22 -9.34
C THR A 171 -13.64 -15.30 -10.19
N GLU A 172 -13.57 -15.12 -11.50
CA GLU A 172 -12.86 -16.05 -12.39
C GLU A 172 -11.37 -16.12 -12.02
N LEU A 173 -10.73 -14.97 -11.80
CA LEU A 173 -9.34 -14.90 -11.34
C LEU A 173 -9.14 -15.63 -10.00
N ALA A 174 -10.05 -15.45 -9.04
CA ALA A 174 -10.00 -16.13 -7.75
C ALA A 174 -10.14 -17.65 -7.89
N GLN A 175 -10.97 -18.13 -8.82
CA GLN A 175 -11.16 -19.56 -9.06
C GLN A 175 -9.92 -20.20 -9.71
N GLN A 176 -9.24 -19.49 -10.62
CA GLN A 176 -8.08 -20.00 -11.34
C GLN A 176 -6.79 -19.92 -10.51
N HIS A 177 -6.61 -18.83 -9.74
CA HIS A 177 -5.33 -18.48 -9.11
C HIS A 177 -5.44 -18.17 -7.61
N GLY A 178 -6.60 -18.40 -6.99
CA GLY A 178 -6.85 -18.13 -5.58
C GLY A 178 -7.16 -16.65 -5.28
N LEU A 179 -7.76 -16.42 -4.11
CA LEU A 179 -8.11 -15.07 -3.63
C LEU A 179 -6.90 -14.15 -3.45
N GLU A 180 -5.73 -14.72 -3.15
CA GLU A 180 -4.49 -13.94 -2.98
C GLU A 180 -4.13 -13.19 -4.25
N SER A 181 -4.37 -13.78 -5.41
CA SER A 181 -4.12 -13.16 -6.72
C SER A 181 -5.03 -11.95 -6.94
N VAL A 182 -6.30 -12.05 -6.51
CA VAL A 182 -7.23 -10.91 -6.50
C VAL A 182 -6.74 -9.83 -5.55
N CYS A 183 -6.39 -10.18 -4.31
CA CYS A 183 -5.90 -9.24 -3.29
C CYS A 183 -4.65 -8.49 -3.79
N ARG A 184 -3.71 -9.21 -4.38
CA ARG A 184 -2.49 -8.67 -4.98
C ARG A 184 -2.80 -7.67 -6.11
N LEU A 185 -3.78 -7.98 -6.96
CA LEU A 185 -4.19 -7.12 -8.07
C LEU A 185 -4.85 -5.84 -7.57
N VAL A 186 -5.82 -5.95 -6.64
CA VAL A 186 -6.54 -4.76 -6.14
C VAL A 186 -5.62 -3.82 -5.35
N LEU A 187 -4.65 -4.34 -4.60
CA LEU A 187 -3.65 -3.53 -3.88
C LEU A 187 -2.64 -2.82 -4.81
N ASN A 188 -2.57 -3.21 -6.08
CA ASN A 188 -1.75 -2.56 -7.11
C ASN A 188 -2.58 -1.63 -8.02
N SER A 189 -3.90 -1.62 -7.88
CA SER A 189 -4.79 -0.86 -8.75
C SER A 189 -4.67 0.65 -8.53
N ASN A 190 -4.98 1.43 -9.57
CA ASN A 190 -5.06 2.89 -9.46
C ASN A 190 -6.10 3.34 -8.43
N GLU A 191 -7.20 2.59 -8.30
CA GLU A 191 -8.28 2.92 -7.38
C GLU A 191 -7.88 2.77 -5.91
N PHE A 192 -6.88 1.93 -5.62
CA PHE A 192 -6.26 1.87 -4.30
C PHE A 192 -5.13 2.89 -4.13
N LEU A 193 -4.33 3.11 -5.17
CA LEU A 193 -3.13 3.94 -5.10
C LEU A 193 -3.40 5.44 -5.13
N PHE A 194 -4.51 5.89 -5.71
CA PHE A 194 -4.81 7.31 -5.91
C PHE A 194 -6.06 7.74 -5.14
N VAL A 195 -5.96 8.89 -4.48
CA VAL A 195 -7.07 9.57 -3.83
C VAL A 195 -7.68 10.56 -4.82
N GLU A 196 -9.00 10.47 -5.01
CA GLU A 196 -9.83 11.19 -5.99
C GLU A 196 -10.90 12.10 -5.35
#